data_AF-D8S188-F1
#
_entry.id   AF-D8S188-F1
#
_cell.length_a   1.000
_cell.length_b   1.000
_cell.length_c   1.000
_cell.angle_alpha   90.00
_cell.angle_beta   90.00
_cell.angle_gamma   90.00
#
_symmetry.space_group_name_H-M   'P 1'
#
loop_
_entity.id
_entity.type
_entity.pdbx_description
1 polymer ?
#
loop_
_entity_poly.entity_id
_entity_poly.type
_entity_poly.pdbx_seq_one_letter_code
_entity_poly.pdbx_strand_id
1 'polypeptide(L)'
;MKKVRDDLYLGDIGDALLFLSGTKAGVTHVLSVLPLCPNHESKDFVPYGPPSDANAFFRVSVELQNKCDFSGLPIRKVVPLEDSADENLFERLEECLEFINRGVQEGIVLVHCGGGFSRSPSIMIAYLMWKEKLSFADALASLKKSSPSVDPNPGFVKQLKAFETNGFKVPKKTIDKKENGKGTAKGKWVTCKICKKVVSIQEFQR
;
A
#
# COMPACT_ATOMS: atom_id res chain seq x y z
N MET A 1 2.41 8.37 14.11
CA MET A 1 1.50 7.21 14.00
C MET A 1 0.23 7.59 14.68
N LYS A 2 -0.90 7.40 14.01
CA LYS A 2 -2.22 7.84 14.46
C LYS A 2 -3.08 6.61 14.67
N LYS A 3 -3.64 6.48 15.87
CA LYS A 3 -4.55 5.38 16.22
C LYS A 3 -5.88 5.60 15.49
N VAL A 4 -6.27 4.66 14.63
CA VAL A 4 -7.53 4.71 13.87
C VAL A 4 -8.58 3.84 14.57
N ARG A 5 -8.18 2.63 14.98
CA ARG A 5 -8.92 1.71 15.86
C ARG A 5 -7.94 1.11 16.89
N ASP A 6 -8.41 0.22 17.77
CA ASP A 6 -7.57 -0.38 18.82
C ASP A 6 -6.38 -1.19 18.28
N ASP A 7 -6.61 -1.82 17.14
CA ASP A 7 -5.79 -2.77 16.41
C ASP A 7 -5.29 -2.22 15.06
N LEU A 8 -5.56 -0.94 14.76
CA LEU A 8 -5.29 -0.34 13.45
C LEU A 8 -4.73 1.07 13.54
N TYR A 9 -3.56 1.27 12.94
CA TYR A 9 -2.81 2.51 12.96
C TYR A 9 -2.47 2.99 11.54
N LEU A 10 -2.54 4.31 11.35
CA LEU A 10 -2.07 5.01 10.16
C LEU A 10 -0.70 5.65 10.46
N GLY A 11 0.24 5.56 9.52
CA GLY A 11 1.55 6.17 9.66
C GLY A 11 2.16 6.74 8.39
N ASP A 12 3.24 7.48 8.61
CA ASP A 12 4.20 7.91 7.60
C ASP A 12 5.44 6.99 7.59
N ILE A 13 6.47 7.38 6.85
CA ILE A 13 7.68 6.57 6.73
C ILE A 13 8.55 6.58 8.00
N GLY A 14 8.52 7.66 8.78
CA GLY A 14 9.23 7.75 10.05
C GLY A 14 8.62 6.82 11.09
N ASP A 15 7.30 6.75 11.14
CA ASP A 15 6.56 5.81 11.97
C ASP A 15 6.91 4.36 11.68
N ALA A 16 6.98 4.01 10.40
CA ALA A 16 7.38 2.68 9.97
C ALA A 16 8.83 2.38 10.40
N LEU A 17 9.75 3.32 10.23
CA LEU A 17 11.15 3.13 10.61
C LEU A 17 11.33 2.88 12.12
N LEU A 18 10.64 3.65 12.97
CA LEU A 18 10.66 3.45 14.42
C LEU A 18 10.18 2.04 14.80
N PHE A 19 9.18 1.54 14.09
CA PHE A 19 8.68 0.20 14.32
C PHE A 19 9.64 -0.89 13.81
N LEU A 20 10.10 -0.77 12.57
CA LEU A 20 10.99 -1.77 11.94
C LEU A 20 12.34 -1.89 12.66
N SER A 21 12.79 -0.80 13.29
CA SER A 21 14.01 -0.75 14.11
C SER A 21 13.81 -1.21 15.56
N GLY A 22 12.60 -1.64 15.96
CA GLY A 22 12.30 -2.15 17.29
C GLY A 22 12.24 -1.09 18.40
N THR A 23 12.26 0.20 18.05
CA THR A 23 12.18 1.31 19.03
C THR A 23 10.75 1.59 19.50
N LYS A 24 9.73 0.98 18.87
CA LYS A 24 8.33 1.11 19.27
C LYS A 24 7.67 -0.27 19.32
N ALA A 25 7.30 -0.72 20.52
CA ALA A 25 6.65 -2.01 20.72
C ALA A 25 5.15 -1.96 20.35
N GLY A 26 4.58 -3.12 19.99
CA GLY A 26 3.13 -3.35 19.95
C GLY A 26 2.55 -3.63 18.57
N VAL A 27 3.05 -3.03 17.49
CA VAL A 27 2.61 -3.40 16.13
C VAL A 27 3.12 -4.81 15.83
N THR A 28 2.30 -5.63 15.19
CA THR A 28 2.66 -7.00 14.78
C THR A 28 2.60 -7.18 13.27
N HIS A 29 1.92 -6.27 12.55
CA HIS A 29 1.77 -6.30 11.10
C HIS A 29 2.05 -4.94 10.48
N VAL A 30 2.78 -4.91 9.36
CA VAL A 30 3.07 -3.67 8.62
C VAL A 30 2.69 -3.82 7.16
N LEU A 31 1.75 -3.00 6.71
CA LEU A 31 1.45 -2.80 5.31
C LEU A 31 2.12 -1.51 4.82
N SER A 32 3.11 -1.66 3.94
CA SER A 32 3.77 -0.56 3.25
C SER A 32 3.17 -0.35 1.88
N VAL A 33 2.64 0.84 1.59
CA VAL A 33 2.19 1.23 0.25
C VAL A 33 3.07 2.29 -0.39
N LEU A 34 4.37 2.11 -0.22
CA LEU A 34 5.40 2.90 -0.88
C LEU A 34 5.58 2.44 -2.34
N PRO A 35 6.09 3.29 -3.23
CA PRO A 35 6.38 2.91 -4.61
C PRO A 35 7.73 2.19 -4.62
N LEU A 36 7.82 1.07 -3.91
CA LEU A 36 9.03 0.25 -3.82
C LEU A 36 8.91 -0.93 -4.77
N CYS A 37 10.01 -1.28 -5.43
CA CYS A 37 10.10 -2.51 -6.19
C CYS A 37 10.93 -3.52 -5.37
N PRO A 38 10.36 -4.66 -4.91
CA PRO A 38 11.11 -5.63 -4.11
C PRO A 38 12.30 -6.26 -4.86
N ASN A 39 12.30 -6.22 -6.20
CA ASN A 39 13.30 -6.90 -7.03
C ASN A 39 14.53 -6.09 -7.44
N HIS A 40 14.74 -4.85 -6.97
CA HIS A 40 15.90 -4.07 -7.45
C HIS A 40 16.61 -3.22 -6.39
N GLU A 41 17.93 -3.14 -6.59
CA GLU A 41 18.89 -2.38 -5.79
C GLU A 41 18.46 -0.91 -5.62
N SER A 42 18.70 -0.39 -4.42
CA SER A 42 18.40 0.97 -3.98
C SER A 42 18.89 2.12 -4.87
N LYS A 43 19.79 1.83 -5.82
CA LYS A 43 20.53 2.83 -6.63
C LYS A 43 19.67 3.45 -7.73
N ASP A 44 18.59 2.78 -8.14
CA ASP A 44 17.70 3.25 -9.22
C ASP A 44 16.53 4.10 -8.71
N PHE A 45 16.45 4.36 -7.40
CA PHE A 45 15.35 5.10 -6.79
C PHE A 45 15.76 6.55 -6.51
N VAL A 46 15.00 7.50 -7.08
CA VAL A 46 15.11 8.92 -6.73
C VAL A 46 14.03 9.22 -5.68
N PRO A 47 14.38 9.42 -4.40
CA PRO A 47 13.41 9.67 -3.36
C PRO A 47 12.70 11.01 -3.57
N TYR A 48 11.38 10.99 -3.45
CA TYR A 48 10.58 12.21 -3.34
C TYR A 48 10.67 12.74 -1.91
N GLY A 49 11.21 13.95 -1.74
CA GLY A 49 11.29 14.64 -0.45
C GLY A 49 12.69 15.11 -0.07
N PRO A 50 12.85 15.78 1.09
CA PRO A 50 14.15 16.18 1.62
C PRO A 50 15.09 14.97 1.83
N PRO A 51 16.41 15.17 1.87
CA PRO A 51 17.40 14.09 2.02
C PRO A 51 17.20 13.19 3.26
N SER A 52 16.54 13.69 4.32
CA SER A 52 16.13 12.89 5.48
C SER A 52 15.16 11.79 5.11
N ASP A 53 14.23 12.10 4.21
CA ASP A 53 13.22 11.15 3.73
C ASP A 53 13.91 10.12 2.85
N ALA A 54 14.84 10.52 1.97
CA ALA A 54 15.66 9.61 1.19
C ALA A 54 16.33 8.51 2.03
N ASN A 55 16.93 8.89 3.16
CA ASN A 55 17.57 7.93 4.06
C ASN A 55 16.55 7.06 4.81
N ALA A 56 15.42 7.63 5.26
CA ALA A 56 14.34 6.86 5.86
C ALA A 56 13.72 5.86 4.87
N PHE A 57 13.51 6.28 3.62
CA PHE A 57 13.07 5.46 2.50
C PHE A 57 14.03 4.31 2.25
N PHE A 58 15.31 4.61 2.08
CA PHE A 58 16.33 3.58 1.89
C PHE A 58 16.33 2.57 3.04
N ARG A 59 16.34 3.03 4.29
CA ARG A 59 16.36 2.16 5.47
C ARG A 59 15.09 1.32 5.61
N VAL A 60 13.91 1.91 5.37
CA VAL A 60 12.64 1.18 5.37
C VAL A 60 12.62 0.15 4.25
N SER A 61 13.11 0.49 3.05
CA SER A 61 13.22 -0.44 1.92
C SER A 61 14.12 -1.63 2.25
N VAL A 62 15.30 -1.36 2.82
CA VAL A 62 16.26 -2.37 3.27
C VAL A 62 15.66 -3.24 4.38
N GLU A 63 14.97 -2.65 5.35
CA GLU A 63 14.30 -3.38 6.44
C GLU A 63 13.12 -4.24 5.96
N LEU A 64 12.37 -3.77 4.96
CA LEU A 64 11.27 -4.52 4.35
C LEU A 64 11.80 -5.66 3.46
N GLN A 65 12.95 -5.47 2.80
CA GLN A 65 13.59 -6.48 1.92
C GLN A 65 14.41 -7.52 2.69
N ASN A 66 15.14 -7.14 3.75
CA ASN A 66 16.10 -8.02 4.44
C ASN A 66 15.48 -8.98 5.47
N LYS A 67 14.18 -8.89 5.76
CA LYS A 67 13.52 -9.66 6.85
C LYS A 67 12.43 -10.61 6.35
N CYS A 68 12.65 -11.23 5.20
CA CYS A 68 11.87 -12.40 4.75
C CYS A 68 12.24 -13.68 5.54
N ASP A 69 12.43 -13.59 6.86
CA ASP A 69 12.64 -14.76 7.72
C ASP A 69 11.56 -14.78 8.82
N PHE A 70 10.67 -15.77 8.73
CA PHE A 70 9.41 -15.89 9.46
C PHE A 70 9.61 -16.49 10.87
N SER A 71 10.50 -15.92 11.68
CA SER A 71 10.64 -16.31 13.09
C SER A 71 10.66 -15.10 14.02
N GLY A 72 9.48 -14.65 14.44
CA GLY A 72 9.31 -13.75 15.59
C GLY A 72 9.35 -12.23 15.31
N LEU A 73 9.39 -11.80 14.05
CA LEU A 73 9.34 -10.39 13.64
C LEU A 73 7.97 -10.06 13.03
N PRO A 74 7.56 -8.78 13.02
CA PRO A 74 6.25 -8.38 12.47
C PRO A 74 6.06 -8.86 11.03
N ILE A 75 4.86 -9.37 10.74
CA ILE A 75 4.45 -9.79 9.41
C ILE A 75 4.38 -8.54 8.53
N ARG A 76 5.25 -8.46 7.51
CA ARG A 76 5.42 -7.29 6.65
C ARG A 76 4.90 -7.59 5.25
N LYS A 77 4.25 -6.61 4.64
CA LYS A 77 3.83 -6.67 3.24
C LYS A 77 4.06 -5.33 2.55
N VAL A 78 4.63 -5.37 1.34
CA VAL A 78 4.83 -4.20 0.50
C VAL A 78 3.92 -4.32 -0.70
N VAL A 79 3.05 -3.33 -0.89
CA VAL A 79 2.14 -3.23 -2.02
C VAL A 79 2.46 -1.95 -2.78
N PRO A 80 3.16 -2.04 -3.92
CA PRO A 80 3.65 -0.85 -4.60
C PRO A 80 2.50 0.03 -5.12
N LEU A 81 2.48 1.31 -4.71
CA LEU A 81 1.53 2.31 -5.20
C LEU A 81 2.22 3.66 -5.44
N GLU A 82 2.01 4.20 -6.64
CA GLU A 82 2.37 5.57 -6.99
C GLU A 82 1.32 6.56 -6.46
N ASP A 83 1.76 7.76 -6.06
CA ASP A 83 0.85 8.81 -5.58
C ASP A 83 0.38 9.70 -6.74
N SER A 84 -0.24 9.06 -7.74
CA SER A 84 -0.73 9.72 -8.95
C SER A 84 -2.23 9.55 -9.07
N ALA A 85 -2.90 10.54 -9.68
CA ALA A 85 -4.31 10.44 -10.00
C ALA A 85 -4.61 9.34 -11.05
N ASP A 86 -3.60 8.92 -11.82
CA ASP A 86 -3.69 7.86 -12.84
C ASP A 86 -3.42 6.45 -12.27
N GLU A 87 -2.97 6.35 -11.01
CA GLU A 87 -2.68 5.05 -10.41
C GLU A 87 -3.99 4.30 -10.08
N ASN A 88 -4.06 3.03 -10.50
CA ASN A 88 -5.25 2.22 -10.35
C ASN A 88 -5.22 1.46 -9.01
N LEU A 89 -5.89 2.03 -8.00
CA LEU A 89 -5.99 1.47 -6.66
C LEU A 89 -6.59 0.06 -6.66
N PHE A 90 -7.55 -0.20 -7.56
CA PHE A 90 -8.27 -1.47 -7.61
C PHE A 90 -7.39 -2.67 -7.97
N GLU A 91 -6.24 -2.47 -8.61
CA GLU A 91 -5.35 -3.60 -8.92
C GLU A 91 -4.70 -4.23 -7.69
N ARG A 92 -4.67 -3.48 -6.59
CA ARG A 92 -3.99 -3.84 -5.34
C ARG A 92 -4.91 -3.83 -4.13
N LEU A 93 -6.10 -3.24 -4.27
CA LEU A 93 -6.95 -2.94 -3.12
C LEU A 93 -7.37 -4.21 -2.37
N GLU A 94 -7.78 -5.25 -3.07
CA GLU A 94 -8.24 -6.51 -2.46
C GLU A 94 -7.15 -7.14 -1.57
N GLU A 95 -5.92 -7.18 -2.08
CA GLU A 95 -4.74 -7.68 -1.36
C GLU A 95 -4.42 -6.87 -0.10
N CYS A 96 -4.56 -5.54 -0.17
CA CYS A 96 -4.41 -4.66 0.99
C CYS A 96 -5.51 -4.90 2.04
N LEU A 97 -6.77 -5.01 1.61
CA LEU A 97 -7.91 -5.23 2.50
C LEU A 97 -7.79 -6.56 3.24
N GLU A 98 -7.39 -7.62 2.53
CA GLU A 98 -7.18 -8.94 3.11
C GLU A 98 -6.06 -8.92 4.17
N PHE A 99 -4.92 -8.28 3.85
CA PHE A 99 -3.80 -8.16 4.78
C PHE A 99 -4.21 -7.44 6.06
N ILE A 100 -4.89 -6.29 5.95
CA ILE A 100 -5.34 -5.54 7.11
C ILE A 100 -6.34 -6.37 7.92
N ASN A 101 -7.36 -6.95 7.26
CA ASN A 101 -8.40 -7.70 7.94
C ASN A 101 -7.87 -8.92 8.71
N ARG A 102 -6.88 -9.61 8.15
CA ARG A 102 -6.20 -10.71 8.85
C ARG A 102 -5.35 -10.19 9.99
N GLY A 103 -4.53 -9.16 9.73
CA GLY A 103 -3.61 -8.64 10.72
C GLY A 103 -4.30 -8.08 11.97
N VAL A 104 -5.47 -7.45 11.83
CA VAL A 104 -6.23 -6.93 13.00
C VAL A 104 -6.86 -8.06 13.84
N GLN A 105 -7.09 -9.24 13.26
CA GLN A 105 -7.57 -10.42 14.01
C GLN A 105 -6.44 -11.09 14.79
N GLU A 106 -5.21 -10.97 14.31
CA GLU A 106 -4.02 -11.61 14.86
C GLU A 106 -3.14 -10.65 15.70
N GLY A 107 -3.42 -9.34 15.67
CA GLY A 107 -2.72 -8.34 16.46
C GLY A 107 -2.94 -6.91 15.97
N ILE A 108 -1.86 -6.12 15.89
CA ILE A 108 -1.93 -4.68 15.61
C ILE A 108 -1.30 -4.38 14.26
N VAL A 109 -2.05 -3.70 13.40
CA VAL A 109 -1.65 -3.35 12.02
C VAL A 109 -1.23 -1.89 11.93
N LEU A 110 -0.06 -1.64 11.34
CA LEU A 110 0.34 -0.33 10.84
C LEU A 110 0.22 -0.30 9.31
N VAL A 111 -0.58 0.63 8.78
CA VAL A 111 -0.62 0.94 7.35
C VAL A 111 0.09 2.27 7.13
N HIS A 112 1.12 2.28 6.30
CA HIS A 112 1.94 3.48 6.08
C HIS A 112 2.27 3.73 4.61
N CYS A 113 2.56 4.99 4.31
CA CYS A 113 3.15 5.41 3.05
C CYS A 113 4.31 6.39 3.32
N GLY A 114 4.62 7.28 2.37
CA GLY A 114 5.68 8.27 2.52
C GLY A 114 5.32 9.30 3.59
N GLY A 115 4.28 10.10 3.34
CA GLY A 115 3.85 11.18 4.23
C GLY A 115 2.58 10.89 5.05
N GLY A 116 1.94 9.73 4.87
CA GLY A 116 0.75 9.37 5.66
C GLY A 116 -0.52 10.17 5.35
N PHE A 117 -0.60 10.89 4.22
CA PHE A 117 -1.76 11.74 3.88
C PHE A 117 -2.56 11.28 2.64
N SER A 118 -1.97 10.63 1.63
CA SER A 118 -2.68 10.22 0.40
C SER A 118 -2.82 8.70 0.22
N ARG A 119 -1.74 7.97 -0.10
CA ARG A 119 -1.78 6.51 -0.37
C ARG A 119 -2.27 5.65 0.79
N SER A 120 -1.61 5.67 1.95
CA SER A 120 -2.04 4.85 3.09
C SER A 120 -3.41 5.26 3.62
N PRO A 121 -3.80 6.56 3.66
CA PRO A 121 -5.18 6.91 3.95
C PRO A 121 -6.21 6.41 2.95
N SER A 122 -5.88 6.37 1.66
CA SER A 122 -6.81 5.82 0.64
C SER A 122 -7.13 4.36 0.91
N ILE A 123 -6.12 3.56 1.23
CA ILE A 123 -6.30 2.15 1.64
C ILE A 123 -7.09 2.05 2.94
N MET A 124 -6.78 2.90 3.92
CA MET A 124 -7.48 2.92 5.21
C MET A 124 -8.96 3.27 5.04
N ILE A 125 -9.28 4.27 4.22
CA ILE A 125 -10.66 4.67 3.90
C ILE A 125 -11.39 3.49 3.27
N ALA A 126 -10.83 2.85 2.24
CA ALA A 126 -11.44 1.67 1.63
C ALA A 126 -11.69 0.53 2.64
N TYR A 127 -10.74 0.30 3.55
CA TYR A 127 -10.90 -0.72 4.59
C TYR A 127 -12.04 -0.40 5.54
N LEU A 128 -12.13 0.84 6.03
CA LEU A 128 -13.22 1.29 6.89
C LEU A 128 -14.58 1.19 6.16
N MET A 129 -14.64 1.61 4.89
CA MET A 129 -15.83 1.45 4.05
C MET A 129 -16.25 -0.02 3.94
N TRP A 130 -15.32 -0.92 3.62
CA TRP A 130 -15.60 -2.33 3.42
C TRP A 130 -15.99 -3.06 4.71
N LYS A 131 -15.24 -2.82 5.80
CA LYS A 131 -15.39 -3.51 7.08
C LYS A 131 -16.57 -2.98 7.90
N GLU A 132 -16.74 -1.67 7.95
CA GLU A 132 -17.74 -0.99 8.78
C GLU A 132 -18.96 -0.51 7.99
N LYS A 133 -19.00 -0.77 6.67
CA LYS A 133 -20.09 -0.37 5.76
C LYS A 133 -20.35 1.14 5.73
N LEU A 134 -19.28 1.93 5.89
CA LEU A 134 -19.34 3.38 5.84
C LEU A 134 -19.37 3.90 4.39
N SER A 135 -20.08 5.00 4.17
CA SER A 135 -19.94 5.79 2.93
C SER A 135 -18.49 6.30 2.79
N PHE A 136 -18.08 6.71 1.59
CA PHE A 136 -16.78 7.37 1.42
C PHE A 136 -16.66 8.60 2.33
N ALA A 137 -17.72 9.40 2.43
CA ALA A 137 -17.74 10.61 3.24
C ALA A 137 -17.57 10.29 4.73
N ASP A 138 -18.28 9.28 5.25
CA ASP A 138 -18.21 8.89 6.66
C ASP A 138 -16.88 8.23 7.00
N ALA A 139 -16.34 7.39 6.11
CA ALA A 139 -15.03 6.78 6.30
C ALA A 139 -13.91 7.83 6.31
N LEU A 140 -13.94 8.81 5.39
CA LEU A 140 -13.01 9.93 5.37
C LEU A 140 -13.13 10.79 6.63
N ALA A 141 -14.35 11.12 7.05
CA ALA A 141 -14.60 11.90 8.26
C ALA A 141 -14.12 11.15 9.52
N SER A 142 -14.38 9.85 9.61
CA SER A 142 -13.90 8.97 10.67
C SER A 142 -12.37 8.99 10.76
N LEU A 143 -11.69 8.81 9.63
CA LEU A 143 -10.23 8.82 9.59
C LEU A 143 -9.64 10.20 9.94
N LYS A 144 -10.29 11.28 9.51
CA LYS A 144 -9.87 12.65 9.83
C LYS A 144 -9.94 13.00 11.31
N LYS A 145 -10.76 12.31 12.11
CA LYS A 145 -10.75 12.46 13.58
C LYS A 145 -9.38 12.10 14.18
N SER A 146 -8.71 11.09 13.62
CA SER A 146 -7.38 10.64 14.07
C SER A 146 -6.25 11.38 13.34
N SER A 147 -6.48 11.82 12.10
CA SER A 147 -5.46 12.48 11.28
C SER A 147 -6.09 13.56 10.39
N PRO A 148 -6.18 14.82 10.85
CA PRO A 148 -6.80 15.90 10.09
C PRO A 148 -6.15 16.21 8.74
N SER A 149 -4.86 15.88 8.59
CA SER A 149 -4.06 16.09 7.37
C SER A 149 -4.33 15.08 6.26
N VAL A 150 -5.26 14.13 6.45
CA VAL A 150 -5.61 13.15 5.42
C VAL A 150 -6.21 13.85 4.21
N ASP A 151 -5.58 13.63 3.06
CA ASP A 151 -5.93 14.22 1.78
C ASP A 151 -5.54 13.27 0.63
N PRO A 152 -6.37 12.25 0.34
CA PRO A 152 -6.20 11.39 -0.83
C PRO A 152 -6.17 12.19 -2.12
N ASN A 153 -5.30 11.81 -3.05
CA ASN A 153 -5.30 12.46 -4.36
C ASN A 153 -6.68 12.29 -5.09
N PRO A 154 -7.03 13.19 -6.02
CA PRO A 154 -8.34 13.17 -6.68
C PRO A 154 -8.69 11.87 -7.41
N GLY A 155 -7.69 11.17 -7.96
CA GLY A 155 -7.88 9.89 -8.64
C GLY A 155 -8.28 8.78 -7.67
N PHE A 156 -7.64 8.73 -6.50
CA PHE A 156 -8.04 7.82 -5.41
C PHE A 156 -9.42 8.17 -4.87
N VAL A 157 -9.74 9.45 -4.66
CA VAL A 157 -11.10 9.88 -4.24
C VAL A 157 -12.16 9.37 -5.22
N LYS A 158 -11.92 9.51 -6.53
CA LYS A 158 -12.84 9.03 -7.57
C LYS A 158 -13.03 7.52 -7.48
N GLN A 159 -11.95 6.77 -7.32
CA GLN A 159 -11.99 5.30 -7.21
C GLN A 159 -12.68 4.84 -5.91
N LEU A 160 -12.45 5.51 -4.78
CA LEU A 160 -13.12 5.18 -3.52
C LEU A 160 -14.64 5.43 -3.60
N LYS A 161 -15.08 6.52 -4.23
CA LYS A 161 -16.52 6.73 -4.49
C LYS A 161 -17.10 5.65 -5.41
N ALA A 162 -16.36 5.23 -6.44
CA ALA A 162 -16.78 4.11 -7.29
C ALA A 162 -16.85 2.79 -6.52
N PHE A 163 -15.94 2.56 -5.56
CA PHE A 163 -15.96 1.41 -4.67
C PHE A 163 -17.24 1.37 -3.81
N GLU A 164 -17.67 2.52 -3.28
CA GLU A 164 -18.95 2.67 -2.58
C GLU A 164 -20.13 2.29 -3.48
N THR A 165 -20.21 2.90 -4.68
CA THR A 165 -21.30 2.63 -5.63
C THR A 165 -21.36 1.16 -6.04
N ASN A 166 -20.21 0.47 -6.09
CA ASN A 166 -20.12 -0.95 -6.40
C ASN A 166 -20.37 -1.87 -5.18
N GLY A 167 -20.94 -1.36 -4.10
CA GLY A 167 -21.27 -2.14 -2.89
C GLY A 167 -20.03 -2.66 -2.15
N PHE A 168 -18.96 -1.86 -2.12
CA PHE A 168 -17.68 -2.19 -1.49
C PHE A 168 -17.01 -3.44 -2.09
N LYS A 169 -17.19 -3.64 -3.40
CA LYS A 169 -16.52 -4.70 -4.16
C LYS A 169 -15.51 -4.06 -5.11
N VAL A 170 -14.32 -4.64 -5.17
CA VAL A 170 -13.30 -4.22 -6.13
C VAL A 170 -13.81 -4.56 -7.54
N PRO A 171 -13.92 -3.60 -8.47
CA PRO A 171 -14.31 -3.88 -9.84
C PRO A 171 -13.33 -4.88 -10.47
N LYS A 172 -13.85 -5.99 -10.99
CA LYS A 172 -13.03 -6.96 -11.72
C LYS A 172 -12.55 -6.31 -13.02
N LYS A 173 -11.27 -6.48 -13.36
CA LYS A 173 -10.78 -6.14 -14.70
C LYS A 173 -11.62 -6.90 -15.72
N THR A 174 -12.41 -6.20 -16.53
CA THR A 174 -12.83 -6.72 -17.82
C THR A 174 -11.55 -6.90 -18.64
N ILE A 175 -11.22 -8.16 -18.95
CA ILE A 175 -10.17 -8.43 -19.92
C ILE A 175 -10.74 -7.98 -21.27
N ASP A 176 -10.38 -6.77 -21.70
CA ASP A 176 -10.59 -6.39 -23.08
C ASP A 176 -9.74 -7.32 -23.94
N LYS A 177 -10.40 -8.27 -24.61
CA LYS A 177 -9.82 -9.07 -25.69
C LYS A 177 -9.45 -8.13 -26.84
N LYS A 178 -8.29 -7.49 -26.75
CA LYS A 178 -7.53 -7.06 -27.93
C LYS A 178 -6.35 -8.01 -28.09
N GLU A 179 -6.67 -9.26 -28.44
CA GLU A 179 -5.71 -10.13 -29.11
C GLU A 179 -5.65 -9.71 -30.57
N ASN A 180 -4.53 -9.12 -30.97
CA ASN A 180 -4.08 -9.15 -32.36
C ASN A 180 -2.55 -9.26 -32.34
N GLY A 181 -2.05 -10.48 -32.53
CA GLY A 181 -0.62 -10.74 -32.68
C GLY A 181 -0.24 -12.19 -32.41
N LYS A 182 -0.17 -12.99 -33.47
CA LYS A 182 0.31 -14.38 -33.48
C LYS A 182 1.74 -14.48 -32.91
N GLY A 183 2.03 -15.48 -32.07
CA GLY A 183 3.42 -15.95 -31.85
C GLY A 183 3.75 -16.48 -30.46
N THR A 184 3.87 -17.81 -30.36
CA THR A 184 4.73 -18.62 -29.45
C THR A 184 4.80 -18.26 -27.95
N ALA A 185 4.49 -19.25 -27.10
CA ALA A 185 4.62 -19.19 -25.64
C ALA A 185 5.97 -18.61 -25.16
N LYS A 186 5.97 -17.34 -24.78
CA LYS A 186 7.02 -16.66 -24.01
C LYS A 186 6.34 -15.98 -22.83
N GLY A 187 6.94 -16.12 -21.63
CA GLY A 187 6.35 -15.66 -20.37
C GLY A 187 5.79 -14.25 -20.46
N LYS A 188 4.71 -13.95 -19.72
CA LYS A 188 4.15 -12.61 -19.67
C LYS A 188 5.13 -11.69 -18.93
N TRP A 189 5.55 -10.61 -19.59
CA TRP A 189 6.45 -9.59 -19.03
C TRP A 189 5.66 -8.34 -18.67
N VAL A 190 6.06 -7.66 -17.60
CA VAL A 190 5.48 -6.39 -17.13
C VAL A 190 6.58 -5.36 -16.91
N THR A 191 6.36 -4.14 -17.36
CA THR A 191 7.26 -3.01 -17.07
C THR A 191 6.91 -2.44 -15.71
N CYS A 192 7.86 -2.46 -14.78
CA CYS A 192 7.71 -1.80 -13.49
C CYS A 192 7.50 -0.30 -13.71
N LYS A 193 6.37 0.25 -13.27
CA LYS A 193 6.07 1.68 -13.43
C LYS A 193 7.08 2.58 -12.69
N ILE A 194 7.68 2.06 -11.63
CA ILE A 194 8.63 2.77 -10.75
C ILE A 194 10.03 2.87 -11.38
N CYS A 195 10.67 1.75 -11.74
CA CYS A 195 12.05 1.75 -12.26
C CYS A 195 12.16 1.54 -13.79
N LYS A 196 11.02 1.42 -14.49
CA LYS A 196 10.92 1.16 -15.94
C LYS A 196 11.58 -0.14 -16.44
N LYS A 197 12.09 -1.00 -15.55
CA LYS A 197 12.61 -2.33 -15.90
C LYS A 197 11.48 -3.29 -16.26
N VAL A 198 11.76 -4.17 -17.22
CA VAL A 198 10.86 -5.23 -17.67
C VAL A 198 11.18 -6.51 -16.88
N VAL A 199 10.19 -7.04 -16.15
CA VAL A 199 10.32 -8.27 -15.34
C VAL A 199 9.23 -9.27 -15.72
N SER A 200 9.40 -10.55 -15.42
CA SER A 200 8.32 -11.51 -15.61
C SER A 200 7.20 -11.30 -14.58
N ILE A 201 5.95 -11.67 -14.92
CA ILE A 201 4.81 -11.57 -13.98
C ILE A 201 5.08 -12.35 -12.68
N GLN A 202 5.75 -13.50 -12.76
CA GLN A 202 6.07 -14.34 -11.60
C GLN A 202 7.08 -13.68 -10.65
N GLU A 203 8.04 -12.93 -11.19
CA GLU A 203 8.98 -12.16 -10.37
C GLU A 203 8.31 -10.97 -9.70
N PHE A 204 7.34 -10.32 -10.35
CA PHE A 204 6.65 -9.14 -9.77
C PHE A 204 5.74 -9.48 -8.58
N GLN A 205 5.30 -10.73 -8.44
CA GLN A 205 4.34 -11.18 -7.43
C GLN A 205 4.99 -11.88 -6.22
N ARG A 206 6.32 -12.06 -6.22
CA ARG A 206 7.09 -12.56 -5.07
C ARG A 206 7.54 -11.42 -4.17
#